data_AF-A0A7Y7PRW5-F1
#
_entry.id   AF-A0A7Y7PRW5-F1
#
_cell.length_a   1.000
_cell.length_b   1.000
_cell.length_c   1.000
_cell.angle_alpha   90.00
_cell.angle_beta   90.00
_cell.angle_gamma   90.00
#
_symmetry.space_group_name_H-M   'P 1'
#
loop_
_entity.id
_entity.type
_entity.pdbx_description
1 polymer ?
#
loop_
_entity_poly.entity_id
_entity_poly.type
_entity_poly.pdbx_seq_one_letter_code
_entity_poly.pdbx_strand_id
1 'polypeptide(L)'
;MTTRDLFIIILRIIGLFFFKDLVISSAGVMPLLSSFGLTDDPSLKLMALMSVVVGIGIYIVLLYFFIYRAEWLVDKLRLTEGIPNVLPLAIHRSTVLSIAIFVIGGLILSTEIPNLCRLLFMYAQERNIGERNSDISDYLLLTIVKVVIGVILINKQRQLVAFIEARRKHL
;
A
#
# COMPACT_ATOMS: atom_id res chain seq x y z
N MET A 1 27.68 -2.41 -3.31
CA MET A 1 26.28 -2.42 -3.76
C MET A 1 25.85 -0.99 -3.99
N THR A 2 25.11 -0.70 -5.07
CA THR A 2 24.63 0.67 -5.28
C THR A 2 23.44 0.96 -4.40
N THR A 3 23.25 2.23 -4.01
CA THR A 3 22.08 2.68 -3.27
C THR A 3 20.78 2.32 -4.00
N ARG A 4 20.81 2.38 -5.33
CA ARG A 4 19.69 2.01 -6.21
C ARG A 4 19.28 0.55 -6.01
N ASP A 5 20.26 -0.36 -6.04
CA ASP A 5 20.01 -1.80 -5.88
C ASP A 5 19.36 -2.10 -4.53
N LEU A 6 19.77 -1.42 -3.46
CA LEU A 6 19.21 -1.60 -2.12
C LEU A 6 17.72 -1.22 -2.10
N PHE A 7 17.36 -0.06 -2.64
CA PHE A 7 15.95 0.35 -2.72
C PHE A 7 15.12 -0.58 -3.61
N ILE A 8 15.67 -1.06 -4.72
CA ILE A 8 15.01 -2.05 -5.59
C ILE A 8 14.77 -3.35 -4.82
N ILE A 9 15.74 -3.84 -4.07
CA ILE A 9 15.60 -5.04 -3.23
C ILE A 9 14.49 -4.84 -2.20
N ILE A 10 14.49 -3.71 -1.48
CA ILE A 10 13.44 -3.38 -0.51
C ILE A 10 12.05 -3.37 -1.17
N LEU A 11 11.91 -2.70 -2.32
CA LEU A 11 10.66 -2.65 -3.07
C LEU A 11 10.17 -4.04 -3.49
N ARG A 12 11.09 -4.90 -3.94
CA ARG A 12 10.78 -6.30 -4.27
C ARG A 12 10.34 -7.10 -3.04
N ILE A 13 10.96 -6.88 -1.88
CA ILE A 13 10.54 -7.52 -0.62
C ILE A 13 9.12 -7.09 -0.25
N ILE A 14 8.80 -5.79 -0.35
CA ILE A 14 7.43 -5.29 -0.14
C ILE A 14 6.46 -5.91 -1.16
N GLY A 15 6.88 -6.03 -2.43
CA GLY A 15 6.14 -6.76 -3.46
C GLY A 15 5.85 -8.22 -3.11
N LEU A 16 6.77 -8.87 -2.38
CA LEU A 16 6.61 -10.25 -1.92
C LEU A 16 5.59 -10.37 -0.77
N PHE A 17 5.49 -9.35 0.09
CA PHE A 17 4.39 -9.25 1.07
C PHE A 17 3.04 -9.18 0.37
N PHE A 18 2.92 -8.44 -0.74
CA PHE A 18 1.70 -8.43 -1.55
C PHE A 18 1.36 -9.81 -2.14
N PHE A 19 2.36 -10.60 -2.52
CA PHE A 19 2.11 -11.97 -2.98
C PHE A 19 1.48 -12.82 -1.88
N LYS A 20 1.99 -12.71 -0.65
CA LYS A 20 1.39 -13.38 0.51
C LYS A 20 -0.07 -12.94 0.70
N ASP A 21 -0.34 -11.63 0.66
CA ASP A 21 -1.70 -11.10 0.85
C ASP A 21 -2.65 -11.54 -0.28
N LEU A 22 -2.16 -11.65 -1.51
CA LEU A 22 -2.93 -12.21 -2.64
C LEU A 22 -3.31 -13.67 -2.38
N VAL A 23 -2.36 -14.49 -1.91
CA VAL A 23 -2.62 -15.89 -1.55
C VAL A 23 -3.66 -15.99 -0.43
N ILE A 24 -3.56 -15.15 0.61
CA ILE A 24 -4.55 -15.12 1.70
C ILE A 24 -5.92 -14.65 1.17
N SER A 25 -5.95 -13.62 0.33
CA SER A 25 -7.18 -13.10 -0.25
C SER A 25 -7.86 -14.12 -1.16
N SER A 26 -7.09 -14.98 -1.84
CA SER A 26 -7.65 -16.08 -2.64
C SER A 26 -8.38 -17.13 -1.80
N ALA A 27 -7.96 -17.37 -0.55
CA ALA A 27 -8.68 -18.25 0.38
C ALA A 27 -10.02 -17.64 0.82
N GLY A 28 -10.14 -16.32 0.82
CA GLY A 28 -11.39 -15.58 1.09
C GLY A 28 -12.48 -15.77 0.03
N VAL A 29 -12.18 -16.42 -1.09
CA VAL A 29 -13.16 -16.74 -2.14
C VAL A 29 -14.08 -17.90 -1.73
N MET A 30 -13.61 -18.82 -0.87
CA MET A 30 -14.38 -19.98 -0.40
C MET A 30 -15.69 -19.60 0.34
N PRO A 31 -15.67 -18.69 1.34
CA PRO A 31 -16.89 -18.21 1.99
C PRO A 31 -17.90 -17.58 1.01
N LEU A 32 -17.41 -16.87 0.00
CA LEU A 32 -18.28 -16.25 -1.01
C LEU A 32 -18.93 -17.31 -1.89
N LEU A 33 -18.19 -18.32 -2.35
CA LEU A 33 -18.77 -19.45 -3.09
C LEU A 33 -19.83 -20.21 -2.27
N SER A 34 -19.67 -20.28 -0.95
CA SER A 34 -20.70 -20.88 -0.08
C SER A 34 -21.96 -20.02 0.06
N SER A 35 -21.84 -18.69 0.03
CA SER A 35 -23.00 -17.78 0.07
C SER A 35 -23.72 -17.64 -1.28
N PHE A 36 -23.07 -18.00 -2.39
CA PHE A 36 -23.67 -18.06 -3.73
C PHE A 36 -24.90 -18.99 -3.82
N GLY A 37 -25.01 -19.98 -2.92
CA GLY A 37 -26.16 -20.88 -2.81
C GLY A 37 -27.29 -20.39 -1.90
N LEU A 38 -27.09 -19.31 -1.13
CA LEU A 38 -28.05 -18.85 -0.10
C LEU A 38 -28.91 -17.65 -0.53
N THR A 39 -28.49 -16.92 -1.55
CA THR A 39 -29.25 -15.77 -2.10
C THR A 39 -29.84 -16.16 -3.45
N ASP A 40 -31.12 -15.91 -3.70
CA ASP A 40 -31.74 -16.17 -5.02
C ASP A 40 -31.61 -14.99 -5.98
N ASP A 41 -31.18 -13.83 -5.49
CA ASP A 41 -31.12 -12.60 -6.27
C ASP A 41 -29.88 -12.58 -7.19
N PRO A 42 -30.05 -12.63 -8.52
CA PRO A 42 -28.93 -12.71 -9.46
C PRO A 42 -28.08 -11.42 -9.47
N SER A 43 -28.69 -10.29 -9.12
CA SER A 43 -28.03 -8.99 -9.05
C SER A 43 -26.94 -8.96 -7.96
N LEU A 44 -27.28 -9.41 -6.75
CA LEU A 44 -26.39 -9.50 -5.60
C LEU A 44 -25.23 -10.48 -5.85
N LYS A 45 -25.49 -11.62 -6.51
CA LYS A 45 -24.45 -12.58 -6.91
C LYS A 45 -23.42 -11.96 -7.85
N LEU A 46 -23.88 -11.25 -8.88
CA LEU A 46 -23.00 -10.60 -9.85
C LEU A 46 -22.15 -9.52 -9.18
N MET A 47 -22.73 -8.76 -8.26
CA MET A 47 -22.05 -7.73 -7.49
C MET A 47 -20.97 -8.32 -6.56
N ALA A 48 -21.27 -9.42 -5.86
CA ALA A 48 -20.32 -10.13 -5.01
C ALA A 48 -19.14 -10.68 -5.82
N LEU A 49 -19.40 -11.30 -6.98
CA LEU A 49 -18.34 -11.76 -7.89
C LEU A 49 -17.42 -10.62 -8.34
N MET A 50 -18.02 -9.49 -8.72
CA MET A 50 -17.27 -8.31 -9.17
C MET A 50 -16.37 -7.75 -8.07
N SER A 51 -16.82 -7.74 -6.82
CA SER A 51 -16.01 -7.29 -5.68
C SER A 51 -14.72 -8.11 -5.50
N VAL A 52 -14.81 -9.43 -5.69
CA VAL A 52 -13.66 -10.35 -5.61
C VAL A 52 -12.71 -10.12 -6.76
N VAL A 53 -13.23 -10.05 -7.99
CA VAL A 53 -12.43 -9.85 -9.20
C VAL A 53 -11.67 -8.51 -9.12
N VAL A 54 -12.35 -7.45 -8.68
CA VAL A 54 -11.72 -6.13 -8.48
C VAL A 54 -10.66 -6.21 -7.38
N GLY A 55 -10.95 -6.85 -6.24
CA GLY A 55 -9.99 -7.02 -5.15
C GLY A 55 -8.72 -7.73 -5.59
N ILE A 56 -8.85 -8.89 -6.22
CA ILE A 56 -7.72 -9.66 -6.76
C ILE A 56 -6.96 -8.84 -7.83
N GLY A 57 -7.69 -8.15 -8.71
CA GLY A 57 -7.11 -7.28 -9.73
C GLY A 57 -6.22 -6.20 -9.13
N ILE A 58 -6.65 -5.55 -8.04
CA ILE A 58 -5.85 -4.54 -7.34
C ILE A 58 -4.56 -5.14 -6.78
N TYR A 59 -4.63 -6.32 -6.14
CA TYR A 59 -3.43 -6.99 -5.63
C TYR A 59 -2.45 -7.36 -6.76
N ILE A 60 -2.94 -7.85 -7.91
CA ILE A 60 -2.11 -8.14 -9.07
C ILE A 60 -1.44 -6.87 -9.60
N VAL A 61 -2.18 -5.77 -9.74
CA VAL A 61 -1.65 -4.49 -10.18
C VAL A 61 -0.57 -3.98 -9.22
N LEU A 62 -0.81 -4.04 -7.91
CA LEU A 62 0.18 -3.62 -6.90
C LEU A 62 1.43 -4.49 -6.96
N LEU A 63 1.28 -5.81 -7.08
CA LEU A 63 2.39 -6.75 -7.21
C LEU A 63 3.22 -6.47 -8.47
N TYR A 64 2.57 -6.21 -9.60
CA TYR A 64 3.23 -5.80 -10.84
C TYR A 64 4.02 -4.50 -10.64
N PHE A 65 3.43 -3.50 -9.98
CA PHE A 65 4.10 -2.23 -9.71
C PHE A 65 5.33 -2.38 -8.80
N PHE A 66 5.23 -3.15 -7.72
CA PHE A 66 6.30 -3.29 -6.72
C PHE A 66 7.40 -4.26 -7.13
N ILE A 67 7.10 -5.33 -7.88
CA ILE A 67 8.11 -6.31 -8.31
C ILE A 67 8.73 -5.93 -9.65
N TYR A 68 7.92 -5.60 -10.65
CA TYR A 68 8.37 -5.40 -12.03
C TYR A 68 8.76 -3.94 -12.31
N ARG A 69 8.04 -2.98 -11.72
CA ARG A 69 8.27 -1.53 -11.89
C ARG A 69 8.98 -0.88 -10.70
N ALA A 70 9.69 -1.67 -9.89
CA ALA A 70 10.48 -1.17 -8.75
C ALA A 70 11.44 -0.04 -9.14
N GLU A 71 12.15 -0.19 -10.26
CA GLU A 71 13.08 0.83 -10.78
C GLU A 71 12.38 2.15 -11.09
N TRP A 72 11.21 2.08 -11.71
CA TRP A 72 10.41 3.27 -12.00
C TRP A 72 9.93 3.95 -10.71
N LEU A 73 9.58 3.18 -9.68
CA LEU A 73 9.27 3.75 -8.37
C LEU A 73 10.49 4.46 -7.78
N VAL A 74 11.66 3.82 -7.80
CA VAL A 74 12.92 4.42 -7.29
C VAL A 74 13.22 5.75 -7.96
N ASP A 75 13.08 5.80 -9.29
CA ASP A 75 13.38 6.99 -10.09
C ASP A 75 12.30 8.07 -9.90
N LYS A 76 11.02 7.72 -9.86
CA LYS A 76 9.91 8.68 -9.67
C LYS A 76 9.93 9.33 -8.30
N LEU A 77 10.29 8.56 -7.29
CA LEU A 77 10.43 8.98 -5.89
C LEU A 77 11.78 9.64 -5.60
N ARG A 78 12.68 9.65 -6.61
CA ARG A 78 14.03 10.24 -6.54
C ARG A 78 14.79 9.75 -5.32
N LEU A 79 14.60 8.49 -4.93
CA LEU A 79 15.16 7.90 -3.70
C LEU A 79 16.70 7.94 -3.67
N THR A 80 17.33 7.91 -4.84
CA THR A 80 18.79 7.96 -5.02
C THR A 80 19.37 9.37 -5.16
N GLU A 81 18.55 10.40 -5.33
CA GLU A 81 19.08 11.77 -5.42
C GLU A 81 19.81 12.16 -4.12
N GLY A 82 21.03 12.69 -4.22
CA GLY A 82 21.79 13.16 -3.06
C GLY A 82 22.37 12.08 -2.14
N ILE A 83 22.22 10.79 -2.46
CA ILE A 83 22.94 9.69 -1.79
C ILE A 83 24.09 9.25 -2.71
N PRO A 84 25.33 9.08 -2.20
CA PRO A 84 26.42 8.57 -3.02
C PRO A 84 26.07 7.23 -3.68
N ASN A 85 26.44 7.08 -4.96
CA ASN A 85 26.14 5.89 -5.77
C ASN A 85 26.73 4.61 -5.19
N VAL A 86 27.83 4.72 -4.45
CA VAL A 86 28.45 3.62 -3.72
C VAL A 86 28.16 3.85 -2.24
N LEU A 87 27.44 2.93 -1.60
CA LEU A 87 27.24 2.95 -0.16
C LEU A 87 28.58 2.59 0.51
N PRO A 88 29.26 3.54 1.19
CA PRO A 88 30.36 3.17 2.06
C PRO A 88 29.82 2.30 3.21
N LEU A 89 30.60 1.33 3.68
CA LEU A 89 30.28 0.48 4.84
C LEU A 89 29.91 1.31 6.09
N ALA A 90 30.42 2.54 6.18
CA ALA A 90 29.98 3.57 7.12
C ALA A 90 28.77 4.34 6.56
N ILE A 91 27.58 3.74 6.67
CA ILE A 91 26.33 4.38 6.24
C ILE A 91 26.00 5.54 7.20
N HIS A 92 25.77 6.74 6.65
CA HIS A 92 25.34 7.90 7.43
C HIS A 92 23.95 7.65 8.04
N ARG A 93 23.75 8.04 9.31
CA ARG A 93 22.50 7.75 10.06
C ARG A 93 21.26 8.34 9.37
N SER A 94 21.41 9.52 8.76
CA SER A 94 20.40 10.16 7.91
C SER A 94 19.86 9.24 6.81
N THR A 95 20.74 8.46 6.16
CA THR A 95 20.38 7.52 5.09
C THR A 95 19.55 6.36 5.63
N VAL A 96 19.94 5.78 6.78
CA VAL A 96 19.18 4.71 7.43
C VAL A 96 17.78 5.20 7.83
N LEU A 97 17.68 6.41 8.36
CA LEU A 97 16.41 7.01 8.74
C LEU A 97 15.49 7.26 7.54
N SER A 98 16.05 7.74 6.41
CA SER A 98 15.28 7.92 5.18
C SER A 98 14.76 6.59 4.65
N ILE A 99 15.59 5.55 4.65
CA ILE A 99 15.17 4.20 4.25
C ILE A 99 14.06 3.68 5.16
N ALA A 100 14.17 3.86 6.48
CA ALA A 100 13.14 3.43 7.42
C ALA A 100 11.81 4.15 7.18
N ILE A 101 11.83 5.47 7.02
CA ILE A 101 10.62 6.27 6.73
C ILE A 101 9.99 5.84 5.40
N PHE A 102 10.82 5.57 4.38
CA PHE A 102 10.35 5.08 3.10
C PHE A 102 9.68 3.70 3.21
N VAL A 103 10.31 2.76 3.90
CA VAL A 103 9.76 1.41 4.12
C VAL A 103 8.44 1.48 4.87
N ILE A 104 8.36 2.29 5.94
CA ILE A 104 7.14 2.46 6.74
C ILE A 104 6.03 3.06 5.89
N GLY A 105 6.32 4.15 5.16
CA GLY A 105 5.34 4.77 4.27
C GLY A 105 4.88 3.81 3.16
N GLY A 106 5.80 3.06 2.57
CA GLY A 106 5.53 2.04 1.57
C GLY A 106 4.63 0.92 2.08
N LEU A 107 4.89 0.43 3.30
CA LEU A 107 4.06 -0.59 3.96
C LEU A 107 2.65 -0.06 4.26
N ILE A 108 2.52 1.18 4.77
CA ILE A 108 1.22 1.79 5.04
C ILE A 108 0.40 1.91 3.75
N LEU A 109 1.00 2.41 2.67
CA LEU A 109 0.33 2.50 1.38
C LEU A 109 0.00 1.12 0.83
N SER A 110 0.89 0.15 1.04
CA SER A 110 0.70 -1.21 0.58
C SER A 110 -0.54 -1.86 1.18
N THR A 111 -0.83 -1.60 2.45
CA THR A 111 -2.01 -2.14 3.12
C THR A 111 -3.26 -1.30 2.88
N GLU A 112 -3.13 0.03 2.90
CA GLU A 112 -4.30 0.93 2.93
C GLU A 112 -4.84 1.26 1.54
N ILE A 113 -4.03 1.20 0.46
CA ILE A 113 -4.54 1.39 -0.92
C ILE A 113 -5.56 0.30 -1.31
N PRO A 114 -5.27 -1.02 -1.18
CA PRO A 114 -6.26 -2.04 -1.45
C PRO A 114 -7.50 -1.90 -0.56
N ASN A 115 -7.30 -1.57 0.72
CA ASN A 115 -8.38 -1.37 1.67
C ASN A 115 -9.28 -0.21 1.28
N LEU A 116 -8.70 0.91 0.82
CA LEU A 116 -9.43 2.08 0.34
C LEU A 116 -10.29 1.75 -0.87
N CYS A 117 -9.74 1.00 -1.83
CA CYS A 117 -10.51 0.54 -2.99
C CYS A 117 -11.67 -0.39 -2.59
N ARG A 118 -11.43 -1.31 -1.65
CA ARG A 118 -12.45 -2.21 -1.12
C ARG A 118 -13.57 -1.43 -0.41
N LEU A 119 -13.22 -0.51 0.48
CA LEU A 119 -14.16 0.34 1.21
C LEU A 119 -14.97 1.24 0.26
N LEU A 120 -14.33 1.83 -0.75
CA LEU A 120 -15.02 2.61 -1.78
C LEU A 120 -16.03 1.76 -2.55
N PHE A 121 -15.68 0.52 -2.89
CA PHE A 121 -16.58 -0.38 -3.59
C PHE A 121 -17.78 -0.78 -2.71
N MET A 122 -17.53 -1.12 -1.44
CA MET A 122 -18.60 -1.43 -0.48
C MET A 122 -19.51 -0.23 -0.25
N TYR A 123 -18.95 0.97 -0.09
CA TYR A 123 -19.72 2.20 0.05
C TYR A 123 -20.58 2.51 -1.19
N ALA A 124 -20.03 2.28 -2.39
CA ALA A 124 -20.79 2.42 -3.64
C ALA A 124 -21.92 1.39 -3.75
N GLN A 125 -21.72 0.18 -3.22
CA GLN A 125 -22.74 -0.86 -3.15
C GLN A 125 -23.86 -0.51 -2.16
N GLU A 126 -23.53 -0.07 -0.94
CA GLU A 126 -24.53 0.33 0.07
C GLU A 126 -25.43 1.47 -0.42
N ARG A 127 -24.84 2.45 -1.12
CA ARG A 127 -25.61 3.56 -1.69
C ARG A 127 -26.69 3.09 -2.68
N ASN A 128 -26.47 1.97 -3.37
CA ASN A 128 -27.45 1.40 -4.30
C ASN A 128 -28.52 0.55 -3.59
N ILE A 129 -28.24 0.02 -2.40
CA ILE A 129 -29.15 -0.86 -1.65
C ILE A 129 -30.00 -0.05 -0.65
N GLY A 130 -29.63 1.21 -0.36
CA GLY A 130 -30.43 2.15 0.43
C GLY A 130 -30.23 2.02 1.94
N GLU A 131 -29.53 0.99 2.41
CA GLU A 131 -29.08 0.88 3.79
C GLU A 131 -27.74 1.59 3.96
N ARG A 132 -27.71 2.59 4.85
CA ARG A 132 -26.55 3.43 5.09
C ARG A 132 -25.90 2.99 6.41
N ASN A 133 -24.91 2.11 6.36
CA ASN A 133 -24.15 1.75 7.56
C ASN A 133 -23.19 2.90 7.90
N SER A 134 -23.34 3.48 9.09
CA SER A 134 -22.45 4.53 9.60
C SER A 134 -21.00 4.06 9.68
N ASP A 135 -20.80 2.78 10.00
CA ASP A 135 -19.48 2.21 10.27
C ASP A 135 -18.58 2.25 9.03
N ILE A 136 -19.12 1.96 7.83
CA ILE A 136 -18.33 1.97 6.58
C ILE A 136 -17.79 3.37 6.29
N SER A 137 -18.55 4.43 6.59
CA SER A 137 -18.13 5.82 6.40
C SER A 137 -16.94 6.19 7.29
N ASP A 138 -16.96 5.75 8.55
CA ASP A 138 -15.90 6.05 9.51
C ASP A 138 -14.60 5.31 9.18
N TYR A 139 -14.69 4.03 8.80
CA TYR A 139 -13.53 3.26 8.32
C TYR A 139 -12.93 3.84 7.04
N LEU A 140 -13.77 4.33 6.11
CA LEU A 140 -13.33 4.95 4.87
C LEU A 140 -12.54 6.24 5.14
N LEU A 141 -13.01 7.10 6.04
CA LEU A 141 -12.28 8.30 6.47
C LEU A 141 -10.91 7.96 7.09
N LEU A 142 -10.88 6.99 8.00
CA LEU A 142 -9.64 6.54 8.64
C LEU A 142 -8.62 6.02 7.61
N THR A 143 -9.08 5.22 6.65
CA THR A 143 -8.21 4.67 5.60
C THR A 143 -7.71 5.77 4.65
N ILE A 144 -8.53 6.77 4.29
CA ILE A 144 -8.06 7.94 3.54
C ILE A 144 -6.94 8.66 4.29
N VAL A 145 -7.13 8.94 5.58
CA VAL A 145 -6.12 9.64 6.40
C VAL A 145 -4.81 8.85 6.43
N LYS A 146 -4.86 7.54 6.61
CA LYS A 146 -3.65 6.69 6.61
C LYS A 146 -2.95 6.67 5.26
N VAL A 147 -3.70 6.63 4.14
CA VAL A 147 -3.12 6.76 2.80
C VAL A 147 -2.42 8.10 2.65
N VAL A 148 -3.05 9.20 3.08
CA VAL A 148 -2.42 10.54 3.05
C VAL A 148 -1.11 10.55 3.85
N ILE A 149 -1.11 9.97 5.05
CA ILE A 149 0.11 9.85 5.88
C ILE A 149 1.19 9.05 5.15
N GLY A 150 0.84 7.90 4.57
CA GLY A 150 1.78 7.08 3.80
C GLY A 150 2.39 7.82 2.61
N VAL A 151 1.58 8.58 1.86
CA VAL A 151 2.06 9.39 0.72
C VAL A 151 2.99 10.50 1.22
N ILE A 152 2.65 11.19 2.30
CA ILE A 152 3.49 12.26 2.87
C ILE A 152 4.84 11.69 3.32
N LEU A 153 4.86 10.55 4.02
CA LEU A 153 6.09 9.90 4.47
C LEU A 153 7.03 9.59 3.30
N ILE A 154 6.48 9.01 2.23
CA ILE A 154 7.26 8.66 1.04
C ILE A 154 7.76 9.91 0.30
N ASN A 155 6.89 10.89 0.07
CA ASN A 155 7.19 12.06 -0.77
C ASN A 155 8.07 13.10 -0.04
N LYS A 156 7.94 13.20 1.29
CA LYS A 156 8.66 14.17 2.13
C LYS A 156 9.73 13.53 3.03
N GLN A 157 10.15 12.29 2.76
CA GLN A 157 11.14 11.56 3.57
C GLN A 157 12.39 12.39 3.93
N ARG A 158 12.96 13.16 2.98
CA ARG A 158 14.14 14.00 3.24
C ARG A 158 13.87 15.14 4.21
N GLN A 159 12.70 15.78 4.10
CA GLN A 159 12.30 16.88 4.99
C GLN A 159 12.06 16.36 6.41
N LEU A 160 11.51 15.16 6.53
CA LEU A 160 11.32 14.50 7.82
C LEU A 160 12.65 14.13 8.48
N VAL A 161 13.58 13.55 7.72
CA VAL A 161 14.92 13.23 8.23
C VAL A 161 15.67 14.49 8.67
N ALA A 162 15.64 15.56 7.86
CA ALA A 162 16.25 16.83 8.21
C ALA A 162 15.63 17.45 9.47
N PHE A 163 14.31 17.35 9.64
CA PHE A 163 13.61 17.83 10.84
C PHE A 163 14.01 17.04 12.10
N ILE A 164 14.16 15.72 11.98
CA ILE A 164 14.58 14.84 13.09
C ILE A 164 16.04 15.13 13.47
N GLU A 165 16.93 15.30 12.49
CA GLU A 165 18.34 15.67 12.75
C GLU A 165 18.47 17.08 13.33
N ALA A 166 17.66 18.05 12.89
CA ALA A 166 17.66 19.42 13.40
C ALA A 166 17.22 19.50 14.88
N ARG A 167 16.16 18.78 15.27
CA ARG A 167 15.75 18.71 16.68
C ARG A 167 16.81 18.05 17.58
N ARG A 168 17.58 17.12 17.04
CA ARG A 168 18.60 16.39 17.82
C ARG A 168 19.86 17.20 18.08
N LYS A 169 20.20 18.18 17.24
CA LYS A 169 21.30 19.12 17.53
C LYS A 169 21.00 20.10 18.68
N HIS A 170 19.74 20.19 19.10
CA HIS A 170 19.28 21.04 20.20
C HIS A 170 18.99 20.28 21.50
N LEU A 171 19.30 18.97 21.55
CA LEU A 171 19.27 18.11 22.73
C LEU A 171 20.70 17.70 23.09
#